data_AF-A0A229WMQ9-F1
#
_entry.id   AF-A0A229WMQ9-F1
#
_cell.length_a   1.000
_cell.length_b   1.000
_cell.length_c   1.000
_cell.angle_alpha   90.00
_cell.angle_beta   90.00
_cell.angle_gamma   90.00
#
_symmetry.space_group_name_H-M   'P 1'
#
loop_
_entity.id
_entity.type
_entity.pdbx_description
1 polymer ?
#
loop_
_entity_poly.entity_id
_entity_poly.type
_entity_poly.pdbx_seq_one_letter_code
_entity_poly.pdbx_strand_id
1 'polypeptide(L)'
;MSTGSAGELFASPAAGGGAYYFAKKSINADRASRYEAELKKKAQLAAMEAEHRRQSTLNEPTTAPSENPSLKRANMARFQSAADDVASPSAEAGHDPAPTRHEPETEAERVLEKGKYEATQPFRPPKGNRL
;
A
#
# COMPACT_ATOMS: atom_id res chain seq x y z
N MET A 1 2.60 58.43 34.93
CA MET A 1 3.44 58.87 33.80
C MET A 1 4.33 57.68 33.45
N SER A 2 3.92 56.84 32.49
CA SER A 2 4.37 56.85 31.07
C SER A 2 5.84 56.44 30.95
N THR A 3 6.34 55.44 30.20
CA THR A 3 5.89 54.50 29.13
C THR A 3 7.09 53.53 28.95
N GLY A 4 6.98 52.21 28.94
CA GLY A 4 6.81 51.36 27.74
C GLY A 4 8.00 51.35 26.77
N SER A 5 8.72 50.23 26.63
CA SER A 5 9.44 49.89 25.38
C SER A 5 9.71 48.38 25.28
N ALA A 6 8.92 47.71 24.43
CA ALA A 6 9.12 46.34 24.03
C ALA A 6 10.38 46.23 23.17
N GLY A 7 11.27 45.28 23.49
CA GLY A 7 12.37 44.91 22.63
C GLY A 7 11.85 44.12 21.43
N GLU A 8 11.62 44.83 20.33
CA GLU A 8 11.32 44.26 19.01
C GLU A 8 12.39 43.25 18.58
N LEU A 9 11.97 42.00 18.37
CA LEU A 9 12.73 40.98 17.67
C LEU A 9 12.76 41.32 16.17
N PHE A 10 13.72 42.15 15.75
CA PHE A 10 14.06 42.26 14.33
C PHE A 10 14.85 41.02 13.88
N ALA A 11 14.11 39.95 13.56
CA ALA A 11 14.64 38.87 12.73
C ALA A 11 14.97 39.44 11.34
N SER A 12 16.26 39.66 11.06
CA SER A 12 16.76 40.20 9.81
C SER A 12 16.38 39.32 8.60
N PRO A 13 15.64 39.82 7.59
CA PRO A 13 15.25 39.05 6.40
C PRO A 13 16.43 38.71 5.46
N ALA A 14 17.61 39.30 5.69
CA ALA A 14 18.75 39.21 4.77
C ALA A 14 19.48 37.86 4.80
N ALA A 15 19.28 37.03 5.82
CA ALA A 15 19.93 35.71 5.92
C ALA A 15 19.25 34.61 5.08
N GLY A 16 18.06 34.85 4.50
CA GLY A 16 17.26 33.81 3.82
C GLY A 16 17.45 33.67 2.30
N GLY A 17 17.98 34.68 1.61
CA GLY A 17 17.97 34.74 0.14
C GLY A 17 18.90 33.74 -0.55
N GLY A 18 20.14 33.59 -0.05
CA GLY A 18 21.11 32.63 -0.59
C GLY A 18 20.73 31.18 -0.28
N ALA A 19 20.25 30.93 0.94
CA ALA A 19 19.79 29.60 1.36
C ALA A 19 18.57 29.13 0.53
N TYR A 20 17.66 30.04 0.17
CA TYR A 20 16.50 29.72 -0.66
C TYR A 20 16.89 29.18 -2.04
N TYR A 21 17.95 29.69 -2.67
CA TYR A 21 18.40 29.21 -3.98
C TYR A 21 18.92 27.77 -3.92
N PHE A 22 19.77 27.46 -2.93
CA PHE A 22 20.26 26.09 -2.73
C PHE A 22 19.14 25.13 -2.33
N ALA A 23 18.21 25.57 -1.46
CA ALA A 23 17.05 24.78 -1.07
C ALA A 23 16.12 24.50 -2.26
N LYS A 24 15.85 25.49 -3.11
CA LYS A 24 15.01 25.29 -4.30
C LYS A 24 15.67 24.35 -5.30
N LYS A 25 16.99 24.45 -5.48
CA LYS A 25 17.77 23.54 -6.32
C LYS A 25 17.73 22.10 -5.78
N SER A 26 17.89 21.90 -4.47
CA SER A 26 17.84 20.56 -3.87
C SER A 26 16.44 19.94 -3.94
N ILE A 27 15.37 20.71 -3.75
CA ILE A 27 13.98 20.24 -3.89
C ILE A 27 13.67 19.82 -5.33
N ASN A 28 14.17 20.57 -6.31
CA ASN A 28 13.99 20.21 -7.71
C ASN A 28 14.78 18.95 -8.08
N ALA A 29 16.00 18.80 -7.54
CA ALA A 29 16.80 17.59 -7.70
C ALA A 29 16.13 16.36 -7.06
N ASP A 30 15.55 16.51 -5.85
CA ASP A 30 14.82 15.43 -5.17
C ASP A 30 13.54 15.02 -5.93
N ARG A 31 12.80 15.99 -6.48
CA ARG A 31 11.63 15.67 -7.31
C ARG A 31 12.01 14.94 -8.60
N ALA A 32 13.10 15.37 -9.24
CA ALA A 32 13.62 14.70 -10.44
C ALA A 32 14.08 13.28 -10.13
N SER A 33 14.82 13.06 -9.03
CA SER A 33 15.32 11.74 -8.65
C SER A 33 14.19 10.76 -8.33
N ARG A 34 13.15 11.21 -7.63
CA ARG A 34 11.95 10.39 -7.34
C ARG A 34 11.21 10.02 -8.63
N TYR A 35 11.03 10.98 -9.52
CA TYR A 35 10.39 10.72 -10.81
C TYR A 35 11.17 9.71 -11.66
N GLU A 36 12.50 9.85 -11.73
CA GLU A 36 13.35 8.89 -12.42
C GLU A 36 13.30 7.50 -11.79
N ALA A 37 13.27 7.41 -10.45
CA ALA A 37 13.14 6.15 -9.75
C ALA A 37 11.80 5.45 -10.05
N GLU A 38 10.71 6.21 -10.07
CA GLU A 38 9.38 5.70 -10.43
C GLU A 38 9.33 5.24 -11.90
N LEU A 39 9.89 6.03 -12.82
CA LEU A 39 9.99 5.64 -14.23
C LEU A 39 10.80 4.35 -14.41
N LYS A 40 11.95 4.22 -13.75
CA LYS A 40 12.79 3.01 -13.79
C LYS A 40 12.03 1.80 -13.24
N LYS A 41 11.38 1.95 -12.08
CA LYS A 41 10.58 0.88 -11.47
C LYS A 41 9.44 0.45 -12.39
N LYS A 42 8.72 1.40 -12.98
CA LYS A 42 7.64 1.12 -13.93
C LYS A 42 8.15 0.40 -15.17
N ALA A 43 9.29 0.83 -15.74
CA ALA A 43 9.88 0.18 -16.90
C ALA A 43 10.33 -1.26 -16.58
N GLN A 44 10.93 -1.51 -15.42
CA GLN A 44 11.33 -2.85 -14.98
C GLN A 44 10.12 -3.78 -14.81
N LEU A 45 9.05 -3.31 -14.16
CA LEU A 45 7.82 -4.09 -14.01
C LEU A 45 7.16 -4.40 -15.36
N ALA A 46 7.09 -3.42 -16.26
CA ALA A 46 6.53 -3.62 -17.60
C ALA A 46 7.36 -4.62 -18.42
N ALA A 47 8.69 -4.61 -18.29
CA ALA A 47 9.55 -5.59 -18.95
C ALA A 47 9.31 -7.01 -18.41
N MET A 48 9.24 -7.17 -17.09
CA MET A 48 8.94 -8.45 -16.45
C MET A 48 7.56 -8.99 -16.83
N GLU A 49 6.54 -8.13 -16.89
CA GLU A 49 5.20 -8.50 -17.34
C GLU A 49 5.19 -8.95 -18.81
N ALA A 50 5.92 -8.25 -19.68
CA ALA A 50 6.02 -8.61 -21.09
C ALA A 50 6.73 -9.96 -21.30
N GLU A 51 7.78 -10.25 -20.53
CA GLU A 51 8.46 -11.55 -20.55
C GLU A 51 7.54 -12.66 -20.06
N HIS A 52 6.85 -12.45 -18.93
CA HIS A 52 5.88 -13.41 -18.40
C HIS A 52 4.74 -13.67 -19.40
N ARG A 53 4.22 -12.62 -20.05
CA ARG A 53 3.21 -12.75 -21.10
C ARG A 53 3.71 -13.53 -22.31
N ARG A 54 4.97 -13.33 -22.73
CA ARG A 54 5.56 -14.11 -23.84
C ARG A 54 5.69 -15.58 -23.45
N GLN A 55 6.17 -15.87 -22.24
CA GLN A 55 6.26 -17.23 -21.72
C GLN A 55 4.89 -17.90 -21.59
N SER A 56 3.87 -17.17 -21.13
CA SER A 56 2.51 -17.71 -21.05
C SER A 56 1.95 -18.04 -22.44
N THR A 57 2.18 -17.21 -23.46
CA THR A 57 1.75 -17.51 -24.84
C THR A 57 2.52 -18.66 -25.50
N LEU A 58 3.76 -18.93 -25.08
CA LEU A 58 4.54 -20.08 -25.59
C LEU A 58 4.14 -21.40 -24.92
N ASN A 59 3.59 -21.34 -23.71
CA ASN A 59 3.18 -22.51 -22.93
C ASN A 59 1.69 -22.85 -23.07
N GLU A 60 0.91 -22.08 -23.84
CA GLU A 60 -0.49 -22.38 -24.12
C GLU A 60 -0.65 -23.11 -25.46
N PRO A 61 -1.01 -24.40 -25.50
CA PRO A 61 -1.33 -25.08 -26.75
C PRO A 61 -2.69 -24.58 -27.26
N THR A 62 -2.68 -23.76 -28.31
CA THR A 62 -3.87 -23.42 -29.10
C THR A 62 -4.34 -24.66 -29.87
N THR A 63 -5.00 -25.58 -29.18
CA THR A 63 -5.82 -26.63 -29.78
C THR A 63 -7.09 -26.72 -28.97
N ALA A 64 -8.25 -26.75 -29.65
CA ALA A 64 -9.54 -26.93 -29.02
C ALA A 64 -9.45 -28.05 -27.95
N PRO A 65 -9.93 -27.82 -26.71
CA PRO A 65 -9.59 -28.65 -25.55
C PRO A 65 -10.14 -30.09 -25.58
N SER A 66 -10.85 -30.53 -26.63
CA SER A 66 -11.54 -31.83 -26.63
C SER A 66 -10.71 -33.02 -27.15
N GLU A 67 -9.71 -32.82 -28.02
CA GLU A 67 -9.14 -33.93 -28.80
C GLU A 67 -7.71 -34.35 -28.44
N ASN A 68 -6.99 -33.65 -27.55
CA ASN A 68 -5.61 -34.04 -27.21
C ASN A 68 -5.57 -35.10 -26.09
N PRO A 69 -5.07 -36.32 -26.34
CA PRO A 69 -4.98 -37.38 -25.33
C PRO A 69 -4.03 -37.03 -24.18
N SER A 70 -3.03 -36.18 -24.44
CA SER A 70 -2.13 -35.63 -23.42
C SER A 70 -2.86 -34.70 -22.44
N LEU A 71 -3.79 -33.87 -22.94
CA LEU A 71 -4.62 -33.00 -22.08
C LEU A 71 -5.62 -33.80 -21.25
N LYS A 72 -6.19 -34.89 -21.78
CA LYS A 72 -7.06 -35.80 -21.01
C LYS A 72 -6.29 -36.45 -19.86
N ARG A 73 -5.05 -36.90 -20.10
CA ARG A 73 -4.18 -37.46 -19.06
C ARG A 73 -3.74 -36.41 -18.04
N ALA A 74 -3.37 -35.21 -18.48
CA ALA A 74 -3.01 -34.11 -17.60
C ALA A 74 -4.20 -33.66 -16.74
N ASN A 75 -5.41 -33.62 -17.30
CA ASN A 75 -6.65 -33.37 -16.54
C ASN A 75 -6.89 -34.48 -15.50
N MET A 76 -6.80 -35.75 -15.88
CA MET A 76 -6.92 -36.87 -14.93
C MET A 76 -5.87 -36.82 -13.81
N ALA A 77 -4.62 -36.48 -14.14
CA ALA A 77 -3.56 -36.31 -13.16
C ALA A 77 -3.85 -35.11 -12.23
N ARG A 78 -4.36 -33.98 -12.77
CA ARG A 78 -4.83 -32.84 -11.97
C ARG A 78 -5.93 -33.26 -11.01
N PHE A 79 -6.93 -34.04 -11.43
CA PHE A 79 -7.98 -34.54 -10.53
C PHE A 79 -7.46 -35.48 -9.44
N GLN A 80 -6.34 -36.17 -9.66
CA GLN A 80 -5.72 -37.07 -8.68
C GLN A 80 -4.72 -36.37 -7.75
N SER A 81 -4.16 -35.23 -8.16
CA SER A 81 -3.15 -34.46 -7.41
C SER A 81 -3.65 -33.09 -6.90
N ALA A 82 -4.92 -32.73 -7.18
CA ALA A 82 -5.60 -31.55 -6.66
C ALA A 82 -5.83 -31.56 -5.13
N ALA A 83 -5.35 -32.59 -4.42
CA ALA A 83 -5.36 -32.63 -2.96
C ALA A 83 -4.11 -31.97 -2.34
N ASP A 84 -3.06 -31.73 -3.12
CA ASP A 84 -1.76 -31.23 -2.63
C ASP A 84 -1.34 -29.97 -3.40
N ASP A 85 -1.87 -28.83 -2.99
CA ASP A 85 -1.55 -27.51 -3.57
C ASP A 85 -0.25 -26.90 -3.00
N VAL A 86 0.45 -27.61 -2.11
CA VAL A 86 1.60 -27.14 -1.31
C VAL A 86 2.81 -26.72 -2.18
N ALA A 87 2.83 -27.11 -3.45
CA ALA A 87 3.93 -26.83 -4.38
C ALA A 87 3.60 -25.77 -5.45
N SER A 88 2.43 -25.11 -5.40
CA SER A 88 2.03 -24.14 -6.41
C SER A 88 1.66 -22.78 -5.79
N PRO A 89 2.55 -21.76 -5.88
CA PRO A 89 2.31 -20.44 -5.28
C PRO A 89 1.00 -19.77 -5.73
N SER A 90 0.56 -20.04 -6.96
CA SER A 90 -0.71 -19.52 -7.48
C SER A 90 -1.94 -20.28 -6.94
N ALA A 91 -1.79 -21.52 -6.50
CA ALA A 91 -2.88 -22.30 -5.90
C ALA A 91 -3.02 -22.00 -4.40
N GLU A 92 -1.91 -21.80 -3.68
CA GLU A 92 -1.93 -21.45 -2.25
C GLU A 92 -2.51 -20.06 -1.95
N ALA A 93 -2.46 -19.14 -2.93
CA ALA A 93 -2.95 -17.77 -2.76
C ALA A 93 -4.47 -17.67 -2.45
N GLY A 94 -5.26 -18.70 -2.77
CA GLY A 94 -6.70 -18.76 -2.48
C GLY A 94 -7.06 -19.44 -1.15
N HIS A 95 -6.08 -19.98 -0.42
CA HIS A 95 -6.31 -20.80 0.78
C HIS A 95 -6.28 -19.99 2.07
N ASP A 96 -6.01 -18.69 2.02
CA ASP A 96 -6.19 -17.80 3.16
C ASP A 96 -7.69 -17.69 3.45
N PRO A 97 -8.19 -18.10 4.65
CA PRO A 97 -9.58 -17.94 4.99
C PRO A 97 -10.00 -16.49 4.76
N ALA A 98 -11.17 -16.30 4.14
CA ALA A 98 -11.74 -14.97 3.95
C ALA A 98 -11.62 -14.20 5.28
N PRO A 99 -11.10 -12.95 5.26
CA PRO A 99 -11.03 -12.14 6.47
C PRO A 99 -12.38 -12.17 7.16
N THR A 100 -12.47 -12.82 8.32
CA THR A 100 -13.76 -13.03 9.02
C THR A 100 -14.33 -11.74 9.59
N ARG A 101 -13.67 -10.61 9.31
CA ARG A 101 -14.18 -9.28 9.52
C ARG A 101 -14.89 -8.85 8.24
N HIS A 102 -16.21 -8.93 8.26
CA HIS A 102 -17.05 -8.24 7.28
C HIS A 102 -16.65 -6.76 7.25
N GLU A 103 -16.38 -6.19 6.07
CA GLU A 103 -16.39 -4.74 5.95
C GLU A 103 -17.79 -4.26 6.37
N PRO A 104 -17.90 -3.18 7.16
CA PRO A 104 -19.20 -2.71 7.62
C PRO A 104 -20.07 -2.38 6.39
N GLU A 105 -21.17 -3.11 6.23
CA GLU A 105 -22.07 -2.97 5.07
C GLU A 105 -22.81 -1.62 5.10
N THR A 106 -22.88 -0.98 6.27
CA THR A 106 -23.53 0.31 6.46
C THR A 106 -22.63 1.35 7.13
N GLU A 107 -22.85 2.62 6.76
CA GLU A 107 -22.20 3.77 7.41
C GLU A 107 -22.44 3.83 8.92
N ALA A 108 -23.60 3.36 9.37
CA ALA A 108 -23.95 3.29 10.79
C ALA A 108 -23.09 2.27 11.55
N GLU A 109 -22.84 1.09 10.99
CA GLU A 109 -21.98 0.06 11.60
C GLU A 109 -20.52 0.52 11.71
N ARG A 110 -20.03 1.25 10.70
CA ARG A 110 -18.69 1.84 10.72
C ARG A 110 -18.51 2.88 11.83
N VAL A 111 -19.57 3.62 12.18
CA VAL A 111 -19.54 4.67 13.22
C VAL A 111 -19.69 4.08 14.63
N LEU A 112 -20.39 2.96 14.77
CA LEU A 112 -20.54 2.26 16.05
C LEU A 112 -19.31 1.43 16.41
N GLU A 113 -18.53 1.02 15.42
CA GLU A 113 -17.30 0.27 15.64
C GLU A 113 -16.17 1.17 16.16
N LYS A 114 -16.07 1.22 17.49
CA LYS A 114 -14.98 1.90 18.20
C LYS A 114 -13.63 1.31 17.78
N GLY A 115 -12.71 2.17 17.34
CA GLY A 115 -11.35 1.75 17.01
C GLY A 115 -10.62 1.16 18.22
N LYS A 116 -9.56 0.38 17.98
CA LYS A 116 -8.75 -0.29 19.04
C LYS A 116 -8.29 0.64 20.18
N TYR A 117 -8.20 1.94 19.90
CA TYR A 117 -7.71 2.96 20.83
C TYR A 117 -8.80 3.93 21.32
N GLU A 118 -10.08 3.68 21.01
CA GLU A 118 -11.17 4.52 21.51
C GLU A 118 -11.59 4.11 22.92
N ALA A 119 -11.70 5.09 23.82
CA ALA A 119 -12.12 4.86 25.19
C ALA A 119 -13.59 4.41 25.24
N THR A 120 -13.87 3.32 25.96
CA THR A 120 -15.24 2.82 26.17
C THR A 120 -16.14 3.86 26.83
N GLN A 121 -15.57 4.66 27.74
CA GLN A 121 -16.24 5.74 28.45
C GLN A 121 -15.43 7.04 28.36
N PRO A 122 -16.07 8.22 28.28
CA PRO A 122 -15.38 9.49 28.36
C PRO A 122 -14.60 9.62 29.68
N PHE A 123 -13.36 10.06 29.61
CA PHE A 123 -12.55 10.31 30.82
C PHE A 123 -13.23 11.38 31.69
N ARG A 124 -13.43 11.06 32.98
CA ARG A 124 -13.89 12.02 33.99
C ARG A 124 -12.86 12.08 35.11
N PRO A 125 -12.32 13.27 35.44
CA PRO A 125 -11.38 13.40 36.54
C PRO A 125 -12.06 13.03 37.87
N PRO A 126 -11.31 12.45 38.83
CA PRO A 126 -11.84 12.13 40.13
C PRO A 126 -12.32 13.39 40.86
N LYS A 127 -13.38 13.27 41.66
CA LYS A 127 -13.87 14.38 42.48
C LYS A 127 -12.77 14.77 43.48
N GLY A 128 -12.29 16.00 43.38
CA GLY A 128 -11.24 16.51 44.28
C GLY A 128 -11.70 16.55 45.74
N ASN A 129 -10.76 16.36 46.66
CA ASN A 129 -11.02 16.50 48.09
C ASN A 129 -11.17 17.99 48.42
N ARG A 130 -12.40 18.43 48.71
CA ARG A 130 -12.70 19.77 49.22
C ARG A 130 -12.95 19.65 50.73
N LEU A 131 -11.88 19.45 51.49
CA LEU A 131 -11.87 19.49 52.95
C LEU A 131 -10.81 20.49 53.40
#